data_AF-A0A060Z4M5-F1
#
_entry.id   AF-A0A060Z4M5-F1
#
_cell.length_a   1.000
_cell.length_b   1.000
_cell.length_c   1.000
_cell.angle_alpha   90.00
_cell.angle_beta   90.00
_cell.angle_gamma   90.00
#
_symmetry.space_group_name_H-M   'P 1'
#
loop_
_entity.id
_entity.type
_entity.pdbx_description
1 polymer ?
#
loop_
_entity_poly.entity_id
_entity_poly.type
_entity_poly.pdbx_seq_one_letter_code
_entity_poly.pdbx_strand_id
1 'polypeptide(L)'
;MPFRCLWLLCLLLTTVPHPTSPLSQVPIPVTPDLDPLTMLMDDADIAAWQNEGLPADRMSTENATILTSCQRWPLMVDPQLQGVKWIKNKYGEDLRVIRIGQRGYLDSIERALSAGDVVLIENLEDTVDPVLGPLLGRETIKKGRYIKIGDKECEYNPSFRLILHTKLASPHYQPELQAQCTLMNFTVTRDGLEDQLLAAVVSMERPDLEELKVGHS
;
A
#
# COMPACT_ATOMS: atom_id res chain seq x y z
N MET A 1 -8.05 -18.03 -13.68
CA MET A 1 -8.68 -16.69 -13.53
C MET A 1 -9.07 -16.47 -12.07
N PRO A 2 -8.24 -15.79 -11.26
CA PRO A 2 -8.77 -15.09 -10.08
C PRO A 2 -8.00 -13.78 -9.82
N PHE A 3 -8.31 -12.70 -10.54
CA PHE A 3 -7.84 -11.33 -10.22
C PHE A 3 -8.97 -10.30 -10.36
N ARG A 4 -10.19 -10.68 -9.97
CA ARG A 4 -11.34 -9.76 -9.97
C ARG A 4 -11.48 -8.92 -8.69
N CYS A 5 -10.69 -9.17 -7.64
CA CYS A 5 -10.81 -8.41 -6.39
C CYS A 5 -10.12 -7.04 -6.42
N LEU A 6 -9.11 -6.81 -7.26
CA LEU A 6 -8.45 -5.50 -7.35
C LEU A 6 -9.32 -4.43 -8.02
N TRP A 7 -10.26 -4.85 -8.88
CA TRP A 7 -11.21 -3.95 -9.52
C TRP A 7 -12.26 -3.39 -8.56
N LEU A 8 -12.55 -4.04 -7.42
CA LEU A 8 -13.63 -3.61 -6.53
C LEU A 8 -13.28 -2.37 -5.69
N LEU A 9 -12.00 -2.11 -5.42
CA LEU A 9 -11.59 -0.90 -4.71
C LEU A 9 -11.48 0.32 -5.65
N CYS A 10 -11.00 0.13 -6.89
CA CYS A 10 -11.13 1.17 -7.93
C CYS A 10 -12.60 1.44 -8.28
N LEU A 11 -13.47 0.42 -8.33
CA LEU A 11 -14.92 0.63 -8.57
C LEU A 11 -15.64 1.43 -7.47
N LEU A 12 -15.02 1.69 -6.31
CA LEU A 12 -15.62 2.56 -5.29
C LEU A 12 -15.12 4.02 -5.39
N LEU A 13 -14.04 4.30 -6.11
CA LEU A 13 -13.47 5.66 -6.26
C LEU A 13 -13.35 6.14 -7.72
N THR A 14 -13.49 5.26 -8.71
CA THR A 14 -13.38 5.59 -10.14
C THR A 14 -14.61 5.15 -10.95
N THR A 15 -15.82 5.17 -10.37
CA THR A 15 -17.02 5.15 -11.22
C THR A 15 -17.12 6.47 -11.99
N VAL A 16 -16.36 6.57 -13.09
CA VAL A 16 -16.86 7.23 -14.28
C VAL A 16 -18.22 6.58 -14.56
N PRO A 17 -19.31 7.35 -14.69
CA PRO A 17 -20.64 6.78 -14.78
C PRO A 17 -20.76 6.03 -16.12
N HIS A 18 -20.56 4.71 -16.10
CA HIS A 18 -21.16 3.84 -17.10
C HIS A 18 -22.68 3.83 -16.85
N PRO A 19 -23.52 4.05 -17.87
CA PRO A 19 -24.95 4.32 -17.71
C PRO A 19 -25.83 3.12 -17.31
N THR A 20 -25.27 2.08 -16.67
CA THR A 20 -26.00 0.85 -16.33
C THR A 20 -25.61 0.29 -14.96
N SER A 21 -25.69 1.10 -13.90
CA SER A 21 -25.65 0.63 -12.51
C SER A 21 -26.95 0.99 -11.78
N PRO A 22 -27.58 0.07 -11.02
CA PRO A 22 -28.90 0.25 -10.39
C PRO A 22 -28.93 1.29 -9.24
N LEU A 23 -27.85 2.06 -9.04
CA LEU A 23 -27.78 3.18 -8.10
C LEU A 23 -28.49 4.46 -8.62
N SER A 24 -29.16 4.41 -9.77
CA SER A 24 -29.67 5.61 -10.47
C SER A 24 -30.93 6.27 -9.90
N GLN A 25 -31.38 5.94 -8.69
CA GLN A 25 -32.63 6.51 -8.15
C GLN A 25 -32.43 7.70 -7.18
N VAL A 26 -31.20 8.03 -6.80
CA VAL A 26 -30.91 9.22 -6.00
C VAL A 26 -29.79 10.00 -6.68
N PRO A 27 -30.06 11.22 -7.21
CA PRO A 27 -29.02 12.06 -7.77
C PRO A 27 -28.11 12.55 -6.66
N ILE A 28 -26.96 11.89 -6.49
CA ILE A 28 -25.88 12.34 -5.61
C ILE A 28 -25.13 13.45 -6.36
N PRO A 29 -25.02 14.67 -5.80
CA PRO A 29 -24.22 15.73 -6.41
C PRO A 29 -22.77 15.28 -6.56
N VAL A 30 -22.24 15.32 -7.78
CA VAL A 30 -20.84 15.03 -8.09
C VAL A 30 -20.21 16.26 -8.70
N THR A 31 -18.98 16.59 -8.29
CA THR A 31 -18.18 17.61 -8.95
C THR A 31 -17.69 17.03 -10.29
N PRO A 32 -18.02 17.64 -11.44
CA PRO A 32 -17.48 17.20 -12.71
C PRO A 32 -15.96 17.34 -12.73
N ASP A 33 -15.27 16.40 -13.38
CA ASP A 33 -13.81 16.40 -13.58
C ASP A 33 -12.95 16.34 -12.30
N LEU A 34 -13.51 15.82 -11.20
CA LEU A 34 -12.79 15.60 -9.96
C LEU A 34 -11.85 14.39 -10.06
N ASP A 35 -10.55 14.62 -9.90
CA ASP A 35 -9.58 13.52 -9.70
C ASP A 35 -9.49 13.19 -8.20
N PRO A 36 -9.88 11.98 -7.76
CA PRO A 36 -9.79 11.56 -6.37
C PRO A 36 -8.38 11.68 -5.78
N LEU A 37 -7.33 11.60 -6.61
CA LEU A 37 -5.95 11.76 -6.16
C LEU A 37 -5.71 13.17 -5.64
N THR A 38 -6.12 14.20 -6.40
CA THR A 38 -5.95 15.61 -6.01
C THR A 38 -6.68 16.00 -4.72
N MET A 39 -7.61 15.16 -4.24
CA MET A 39 -8.26 15.35 -2.94
C MET A 39 -7.55 14.67 -1.78
N LEU A 40 -6.83 13.59 -2.04
CA LEU A 40 -6.18 12.74 -1.03
C LEU A 40 -4.71 13.09 -0.83
N MET A 41 -4.12 13.85 -1.75
CA MET A 41 -2.72 14.21 -1.74
C MET A 41 -2.51 15.57 -2.42
N ASP A 42 -1.37 16.19 -2.14
CA ASP A 42 -0.89 17.38 -2.84
C ASP A 42 0.40 17.11 -3.62
N ASP A 43 0.87 18.11 -4.37
CA ASP A 43 2.10 18.00 -5.17
C ASP A 43 3.35 17.82 -4.29
N ALA A 44 3.30 18.25 -3.02
CA ALA A 44 4.41 18.09 -2.08
C ALA A 44 4.55 16.62 -1.64
N ASP A 45 3.45 15.92 -1.40
CA ASP A 45 3.42 14.48 -1.13
C ASP A 45 4.00 13.69 -2.32
N ILE A 46 3.59 14.01 -3.55
CA ILE A 46 4.10 13.38 -4.78
C ILE A 46 5.61 13.56 -4.89
N ALA A 47 6.08 14.81 -4.74
CA ALA A 47 7.50 15.13 -4.82
C ALA A 47 8.30 14.41 -3.72
N ALA A 48 7.76 14.31 -2.50
CA ALA A 48 8.40 13.56 -1.42
C ALA A 48 8.54 12.07 -1.79
N TRP A 49 7.50 11.43 -2.31
CA TRP A 49 7.57 10.01 -2.66
C TRP A 49 8.52 9.73 -3.82
N GLN A 50 8.59 10.63 -4.79
CA GLN A 50 9.57 10.54 -5.88
C GLN A 50 11.01 10.64 -5.35
N ASN A 51 11.27 11.55 -4.42
CA ASN A 51 12.58 11.64 -3.73
C ASN A 51 12.89 10.39 -2.89
N GLU A 52 11.87 9.73 -2.35
CA GLU A 52 11.98 8.43 -1.66
C GLU A 52 12.17 7.25 -2.66
N GLY A 53 12.13 7.50 -3.97
CA GLY A 53 12.40 6.51 -5.01
C GLY A 53 11.15 5.79 -5.54
N LEU A 54 9.95 6.32 -5.29
CA LEU A 54 8.73 5.92 -5.99
C LEU A 54 8.76 6.43 -7.43
N PRO A 55 8.49 5.60 -8.45
CA PRO A 55 8.41 6.10 -9.81
C PRO A 55 7.27 7.07 -10.04
N ALA A 56 7.49 8.00 -10.97
CA ALA A 56 6.57 9.10 -11.28
C ALA A 56 5.35 8.68 -12.11
N ASP A 57 5.13 7.38 -12.32
CA ASP A 57 3.96 6.89 -13.05
C ASP A 57 2.68 7.00 -12.21
N ARG A 58 1.54 7.16 -12.89
CA ARG A 58 0.25 7.37 -12.23
C ARG A 58 -0.14 6.21 -11.31
N MET A 59 0.15 4.97 -11.73
CA MET A 59 -0.22 3.77 -10.97
C MET A 59 0.59 3.65 -9.67
N SER A 60 1.89 3.97 -9.70
CA SER A 60 2.73 4.09 -8.52
C SER A 60 2.22 5.17 -7.57
N THR A 61 1.80 6.32 -8.11
CA THR A 61 1.22 7.43 -7.32
C THR A 61 -0.10 7.01 -6.66
N GLU A 62 -1.02 6.39 -7.41
CA GLU A 62 -2.29 5.85 -6.89
C GLU A 62 -2.05 4.84 -5.77
N ASN A 63 -1.12 3.91 -5.97
CA ASN A 63 -0.74 2.94 -4.96
C ASN A 63 -0.13 3.60 -3.71
N ALA A 64 0.73 4.59 -3.86
CA ALA A 64 1.28 5.29 -2.70
C ALA A 64 0.20 6.03 -1.89
N THR A 65 -0.76 6.67 -2.57
CA THR A 65 -1.91 7.33 -1.95
C THR A 65 -2.79 6.36 -1.18
N ILE A 66 -3.08 5.19 -1.76
CA ILE A 66 -3.85 4.16 -1.05
C ILE A 66 -3.04 3.65 0.15
N LEU A 67 -1.71 3.51 0.04
CA LEU A 67 -0.88 2.96 1.11
C LEU A 67 -0.82 3.90 2.32
N THR A 68 -0.75 5.21 2.09
CA THR A 68 -0.71 6.23 3.14
C THR A 68 -2.08 6.44 3.79
N SER A 69 -3.17 6.36 3.02
CA SER A 69 -4.54 6.61 3.48
C SER A 69 -5.30 5.37 3.98
N CYS A 70 -4.84 4.15 3.69
CA CYS A 70 -5.60 2.96 4.01
C CYS A 70 -5.74 2.70 5.51
N GLN A 71 -6.98 2.37 5.91
CA GLN A 71 -7.28 1.99 7.28
C GLN A 71 -7.01 0.53 7.58
N ARG A 72 -7.01 -0.39 6.60
CA ARG A 72 -6.58 -1.79 6.81
C ARG A 72 -5.08 -1.91 6.58
N TRP A 73 -4.46 -3.00 7.02
CA TRP A 73 -3.04 -3.21 6.73
C TRP A 73 -2.84 -3.38 5.21
N PRO A 74 -1.94 -2.60 4.58
CA PRO A 74 -1.63 -2.78 3.17
C PRO A 74 -0.86 -4.08 2.95
N LEU A 75 -1.28 -4.84 1.94
CA LEU A 75 -0.61 -6.03 1.43
C LEU A 75 -0.14 -5.77 0.00
N MET A 76 1.15 -5.53 -0.15
CA MET A 76 1.80 -5.18 -1.39
C MET A 76 2.23 -6.44 -2.15
N VAL A 77 1.71 -6.59 -3.37
CA VAL A 77 2.17 -7.56 -4.36
C VAL A 77 3.19 -6.86 -5.24
N ASP A 78 4.47 -7.15 -5.03
CA ASP A 78 5.59 -6.45 -5.66
C ASP A 78 6.65 -7.45 -6.15
N PRO A 79 6.42 -8.13 -7.29
CA PRO A 79 7.37 -9.10 -7.82
C PRO A 79 8.69 -8.47 -8.27
N GLN A 80 8.72 -7.16 -8.58
CA GLN A 80 9.91 -6.43 -9.04
C GLN A 80 10.66 -5.69 -7.92
N LEU A 81 10.14 -5.68 -6.68
CA LEU A 81 10.75 -5.04 -5.51
C LEU A 81 10.85 -3.51 -5.60
N GLN A 82 9.97 -2.89 -6.39
CA GLN A 82 9.95 -1.44 -6.56
C GLN A 82 9.29 -0.76 -5.36
N GLY A 83 8.10 -1.24 -4.96
CA GLY A 83 7.35 -0.71 -3.83
C GLY A 83 8.09 -0.92 -2.51
N VAL A 84 8.67 -2.10 -2.29
CA VAL A 84 9.41 -2.37 -1.04
C VAL A 84 10.66 -1.49 -0.89
N LYS A 85 11.31 -1.14 -2.00
CA LYS A 85 12.45 -0.22 -2.02
C LYS A 85 12.01 1.18 -1.56
N TRP A 86 10.88 1.67 -2.10
CA TRP A 86 10.29 2.94 -1.67
C TRP A 86 9.95 2.94 -0.18
N ILE A 87 9.29 1.90 0.34
CA ILE A 87 8.95 1.80 1.76
C ILE A 87 10.19 1.85 2.66
N LYS A 88 11.27 1.16 2.28
CA LYS A 88 12.54 1.20 3.03
C LYS A 88 13.17 2.58 3.05
N ASN A 89 13.11 3.31 1.94
CA ASN A 89 13.63 4.67 1.88
C ASN A 89 12.76 5.65 2.67
N LYS A 90 11.44 5.51 2.57
CA LYS A 90 10.46 6.37 3.25
C LYS A 90 10.59 6.35 4.77
N TYR A 91 10.69 5.15 5.35
CA TYR A 91 10.71 4.98 6.81
C TYR A 91 12.14 4.82 7.37
N GLY A 92 13.15 4.57 6.54
CA GLY A 92 14.55 4.56 6.93
C GLY A 92 14.84 3.67 8.15
N GLU A 93 15.46 4.25 9.17
CA GLU A 93 15.83 3.57 10.42
C GLU A 93 14.63 3.24 11.32
N ASP A 94 13.50 3.92 11.14
CA ASP A 94 12.27 3.69 11.90
C ASP A 94 11.51 2.44 11.43
N LEU A 95 11.93 1.86 10.29
CA LEU A 95 11.31 0.66 9.74
C LEU A 95 11.85 -0.63 10.35
N ARG A 96 10.98 -1.40 10.98
CA ARG A 96 11.27 -2.76 11.44
C ARG A 96 10.98 -3.78 10.34
N VAL A 97 12.03 -4.27 9.69
CA VAL A 97 11.91 -5.32 8.68
C VAL A 97 11.93 -6.70 9.33
N ILE A 98 10.85 -7.48 9.16
CA ILE A 98 10.66 -8.81 9.76
C ILE A 98 10.34 -9.83 8.66
N ARG A 99 10.82 -11.08 8.82
CA ARG A 99 10.43 -12.21 7.95
C ARG A 99 9.78 -13.30 8.77
N ILE A 100 8.66 -13.84 8.27
CA ILE A 100 7.99 -14.97 8.91
C ILE A 100 8.92 -16.19 8.90
N GLY A 101 8.89 -16.97 9.98
CA GLY A 101 9.71 -18.17 10.14
C GLY A 101 11.12 -17.91 10.70
N GLN A 102 11.57 -16.66 10.79
CA GLN A 102 12.81 -16.35 11.51
C GLN A 102 12.63 -16.52 13.02
N ARG A 103 13.64 -17.06 13.71
CA ARG A 103 13.58 -17.25 15.16
C ARG A 103 13.30 -15.91 15.86
N GLY A 104 12.23 -15.86 16.66
CA GLY A 104 11.85 -14.66 17.42
C GLY A 104 11.11 -13.58 16.61
N TYR A 105 10.57 -13.92 15.42
CA TYR A 105 9.76 -12.96 14.65
C TYR A 105 8.52 -12.49 15.43
N LEU A 106 7.84 -13.40 16.15
CA LEU A 106 6.70 -13.05 17.00
C LEU A 106 7.10 -12.05 18.08
N ASP A 107 8.13 -12.34 18.88
CA ASP A 107 8.59 -11.42 19.92
C ASP A 107 9.00 -10.04 19.36
N SER A 108 9.49 -10.00 18.12
CA SER A 108 9.85 -8.75 17.44
C SER A 108 8.62 -7.95 17.03
N ILE A 109 7.58 -8.62 16.53
CA ILE A 109 6.27 -8.01 16.26
C ILE A 109 5.62 -7.52 17.56
N GLU A 110 5.64 -8.33 18.62
CA GLU A 110 5.09 -7.98 19.93
C GLU A 110 5.71 -6.68 20.47
N ARG A 111 7.05 -6.58 20.44
CA ARG A 111 7.76 -5.36 20.87
C ARG A 111 7.40 -4.16 20.02
N ALA A 112 7.36 -4.33 18.69
CA ALA A 112 7.00 -3.25 17.77
C ALA A 112 5.55 -2.78 17.98
N LEU A 113 4.64 -3.71 18.24
CA LEU A 113 3.22 -3.43 18.51
C LEU A 113 3.03 -2.53 19.72
N SER A 114 3.77 -2.78 20.80
CA SER A 114 3.70 -1.96 22.01
C SER A 114 4.48 -0.65 21.89
N ALA A 115 5.59 -0.64 21.13
CA ALA A 115 6.37 0.56 20.86
C ALA A 115 5.65 1.55 19.91
N GLY A 116 4.76 1.06 19.04
CA GLY A 116 4.15 1.87 17.99
C GLY A 116 5.03 2.02 16.75
N ASP A 117 5.95 1.07 16.53
CA ASP A 117 6.87 1.07 15.38
C ASP A 117 6.13 0.80 14.06
N VAL A 118 6.76 1.18 12.95
CA VAL A 118 6.34 0.76 11.61
C VAL A 118 7.02 -0.57 11.27
N VAL A 119 6.24 -1.61 11.03
CA VAL A 119 6.73 -2.96 10.71
C VAL A 119 6.45 -3.30 9.25
N LEU A 120 7.48 -3.78 8.56
CA LEU A 120 7.36 -4.41 7.25
C LEU A 120 7.60 -5.91 7.38
N ILE A 121 6.56 -6.72 7.12
CA ILE A 121 6.73 -8.17 6.94
C ILE A 121 7.05 -8.45 5.48
N GLU A 122 8.28 -8.88 5.21
CA GLU A 122 8.74 -9.17 3.86
C GLU A 122 8.64 -10.64 3.48
N ASN A 123 8.44 -10.88 2.18
CA ASN A 123 8.41 -12.20 1.57
C ASN A 123 7.28 -13.06 2.15
N LEU A 124 6.09 -12.47 2.28
CA LEU A 124 4.90 -13.20 2.69
C LEU A 124 4.58 -14.26 1.63
N GLU A 125 4.58 -15.52 2.04
CA GLU A 125 4.13 -16.64 1.21
C GLU A 125 2.60 -16.69 1.14
N ASP A 126 2.04 -17.53 0.28
CA ASP A 126 0.58 -17.68 0.12
C ASP A 126 -0.13 -18.18 1.38
N THR A 127 0.61 -18.87 2.24
CA THR A 127 0.16 -19.36 3.54
C THR A 127 0.73 -18.49 4.66
N VAL A 128 -0.17 -17.84 5.41
CA VAL A 128 0.19 -17.05 6.58
C VAL A 128 -0.14 -17.84 7.84
N ASP A 129 0.74 -17.81 8.84
CA ASP A 129 0.51 -18.47 10.11
C ASP A 129 -0.76 -17.90 10.80
N PRO A 130 -1.75 -18.75 11.14
CA PRO A 130 -2.97 -18.34 11.85
C PRO A 130 -2.71 -17.58 13.16
N VAL A 131 -1.53 -17.75 13.76
CA VAL A 131 -1.08 -17.00 14.95
C VAL A 131 -1.14 -15.48 14.76
N LEU A 132 -0.99 -15.01 13.52
CA LEU A 132 -1.06 -13.60 13.14
C LEU A 132 -2.48 -13.13 12.80
N GLY A 133 -3.46 -14.03 12.73
CA GLY A 133 -4.85 -13.72 12.36
C GLY A 133 -5.42 -12.52 13.14
N PRO A 134 -5.36 -12.49 14.48
CA PRO A 134 -5.88 -11.37 15.24
C PRO A 134 -5.14 -10.05 14.97
N LEU A 135 -3.84 -10.10 14.67
CA LEU A 135 -3.06 -8.92 14.28
C LEU A 135 -3.50 -8.40 12.91
N LEU A 136 -3.65 -9.29 11.93
CA LEU A 136 -4.03 -8.97 10.55
C LEU A 136 -5.47 -8.44 10.49
N GLY A 137 -6.37 -9.04 11.26
CA GLY A 137 -7.75 -8.57 11.44
C GLY A 137 -7.91 -7.36 12.35
N ARG A 138 -6.84 -6.90 13.01
CA ARG A 138 -6.88 -5.86 14.07
C ARG A 138 -7.92 -6.17 15.15
N GLU A 139 -8.00 -7.43 15.55
CA GLU A 139 -8.89 -7.92 16.58
C GLU A 139 -8.39 -7.48 17.96
N THR A 140 -8.84 -6.30 18.37
CA THR A 140 -8.48 -5.73 19.67
C THR A 140 -9.38 -6.23 20.79
N ILE A 141 -8.79 -6.44 21.97
CA ILE A 141 -9.46 -6.83 23.20
C ILE A 141 -9.27 -5.75 24.27
N LYS A 142 -9.94 -5.91 25.43
CA LYS A 142 -9.80 -5.02 26.60
C LYS A 142 -9.99 -3.52 26.26
N LYS A 143 -11.06 -3.23 25.52
CA LYS A 143 -11.43 -1.87 25.05
C LYS A 143 -10.40 -1.28 24.07
N GLY A 144 -9.88 -2.07 23.15
CA GLY A 144 -8.99 -1.56 22.09
C GLY A 144 -7.52 -1.44 22.47
N ARG A 145 -7.11 -1.92 23.65
CA ARG A 145 -5.75 -1.70 24.18
C ARG A 145 -4.79 -2.86 23.99
N TYR A 146 -5.30 -4.03 23.61
CA TYR A 146 -4.48 -5.23 23.46
C TYR A 146 -4.88 -5.99 22.20
N ILE A 147 -3.95 -6.70 21.59
CA ILE A 147 -4.20 -7.68 20.52
C ILE A 147 -3.58 -9.01 20.95
N LYS A 148 -4.26 -10.12 20.66
CA LYS A 148 -3.76 -11.45 20.99
C LYS A 148 -2.86 -11.96 19.86
N ILE A 149 -1.61 -12.30 20.16
CA ILE A 149 -0.68 -12.91 19.20
C ILE A 149 -0.27 -14.26 19.77
N GLY A 150 -0.72 -15.35 19.12
CA GLY A 150 -0.64 -16.70 19.68
C GLY A 150 -1.38 -16.78 21.00
N ASP A 151 -0.68 -17.16 22.08
CA ASP A 151 -1.26 -17.25 23.42
C ASP A 151 -1.02 -16.01 24.30
N LYS A 152 -0.31 -15.00 23.77
CA LYS A 152 0.04 -13.79 24.53
C LYS A 152 -0.89 -12.63 24.19
N GLU A 153 -1.23 -11.85 25.22
CA GLU A 153 -1.89 -10.55 25.07
C GLU A 153 -0.83 -9.45 24.98
N CYS A 154 -0.79 -8.76 23.85
CA CYS A 154 0.22 -7.73 23.57
C CYS A 154 -0.44 -6.35 23.62
N GLU A 155 0.21 -5.37 24.24
CA GLU A 155 -0.31 -4.01 24.29
C GLU A 155 -0.27 -3.40 22.88
N TYR A 156 -1.41 -2.84 22.47
CA TYR A 156 -1.61 -2.25 21.15
C TYR A 156 -1.43 -0.74 21.22
N ASN A 157 -0.37 -0.25 20.58
CA ASN A 157 -0.14 1.18 20.40
C ASN A 157 -0.90 1.67 19.13
N PRO A 158 -1.76 2.70 19.23
CA PRO A 158 -2.47 3.24 18.07
C PRO A 158 -1.58 3.79 16.94
N SER A 159 -0.33 4.15 17.26
CA SER A 159 0.65 4.60 16.27
C SER A 159 1.30 3.46 15.48
N PHE A 160 1.11 2.21 15.92
CA PHE A 160 1.65 1.03 15.24
C PHE A 160 1.13 0.93 13.80
N ARG A 161 2.04 0.67 12.86
CA ARG A 161 1.70 0.45 11.45
C ARG A 161 2.30 -0.86 10.97
N LEU A 162 1.50 -1.70 10.34
CA LEU A 162 1.95 -2.94 9.71
C LEU A 162 1.78 -2.86 8.19
N ILE A 163 2.85 -3.17 7.47
CA ILE A 163 2.90 -3.28 6.02
C ILE A 163 3.29 -4.72 5.68
N LEU A 164 2.54 -5.36 4.81
CA LEU A 164 2.81 -6.72 4.34
C LEU A 164 3.31 -6.65 2.90
N HIS A 165 4.31 -7.45 2.58
CA HIS A 165 4.91 -7.48 1.25
C HIS A 165 5.15 -8.91 0.76
N THR A 166 4.76 -9.19 -0.49
CA THR A 166 5.04 -10.44 -1.18
C THR A 166 5.69 -10.21 -2.54
N LYS A 167 6.59 -11.13 -2.91
CA LYS A 167 7.24 -11.18 -4.22
C LYS A 167 6.50 -12.10 -5.21
N LEU A 168 5.47 -12.79 -4.74
CA LEU A 168 4.70 -13.71 -5.56
C LEU A 168 3.90 -12.88 -6.57
N ALA A 169 4.11 -13.11 -7.86
CA ALA A 169 3.40 -12.36 -8.90
C ALA A 169 1.89 -12.66 -8.93
N SER A 170 1.49 -13.85 -8.45
CA SER A 170 0.09 -14.25 -8.40
C SER A 170 -0.23 -15.01 -7.11
N PRO A 171 -0.27 -14.34 -5.95
CA PRO A 171 -0.48 -15.01 -4.69
C PRO A 171 -1.94 -15.44 -4.53
N HIS A 172 -2.17 -16.63 -3.99
CA HIS A 172 -3.52 -17.14 -3.74
C HIS A 172 -3.84 -17.16 -2.24
N TYR A 173 -4.01 -15.95 -1.69
CA TYR A 173 -4.38 -15.77 -0.30
C TYR A 173 -5.80 -16.25 0.00
N GLN A 174 -5.98 -16.80 1.19
CA GLN A 174 -7.29 -17.20 1.70
C GLN A 174 -8.24 -15.98 1.79
N PRO A 175 -9.56 -16.17 1.58
CA PRO A 175 -10.54 -15.07 1.60
C PRO A 175 -10.48 -14.21 2.86
N GLU A 176 -10.16 -14.81 4.01
CA GLU A 176 -10.04 -14.12 5.30
C GLU A 176 -8.96 -13.04 5.25
N LEU A 177 -7.77 -13.37 4.73
CA LEU A 177 -6.68 -12.40 4.61
C LEU A 177 -7.02 -11.29 3.60
N GLN A 178 -7.66 -11.66 2.49
CA GLN A 178 -8.10 -10.69 1.46
C GLN A 178 -9.15 -9.70 2.01
N ALA A 179 -9.97 -10.13 2.96
CA ALA A 179 -10.97 -9.28 3.60
C ALA A 179 -10.37 -8.35 4.68
N GLN A 180 -9.34 -8.83 5.38
CA GLN A 180 -8.69 -8.12 6.49
C GLN A 180 -7.62 -7.12 6.04
N CYS A 181 -7.02 -7.32 4.88
CA CYS A 181 -5.96 -6.45 4.33
C CYS A 181 -6.46 -5.64 3.13
N THR A 182 -5.79 -4.51 2.85
CA THR A 182 -5.95 -3.81 1.58
C THR A 182 -4.91 -4.33 0.60
N LEU A 183 -5.33 -5.13 -0.38
CA LEU A 183 -4.44 -5.67 -1.41
C LEU A 183 -4.05 -4.58 -2.41
N MET A 184 -2.75 -4.41 -2.64
CA MET A 184 -2.18 -3.38 -3.50
C MET A 184 -1.24 -4.02 -4.51
N ASN A 185 -1.39 -3.68 -5.78
CA ASN A 185 -0.59 -4.27 -6.84
C ASN A 185 0.50 -3.29 -7.26
N PHE A 186 1.74 -3.56 -6.84
CA PHE A 186 2.95 -2.84 -7.25
C PHE A 186 3.66 -3.54 -8.43
N THR A 187 2.98 -4.46 -9.12
CA THR A 187 3.54 -5.08 -10.32
C THR A 187 3.71 -4.05 -11.42
N VAL A 188 4.92 -3.94 -11.93
CA VAL A 188 5.22 -3.07 -13.08
C VAL A 188 4.45 -3.56 -14.31
N THR A 189 3.58 -2.69 -14.84
CA THR A 189 2.86 -2.94 -16.10
C THR A 189 3.72 -2.49 -17.28
N ARG A 190 3.41 -2.96 -18.50
CA ARG A 190 4.14 -2.56 -19.71
C ARG A 190 4.06 -1.05 -19.93
N ASP A 191 2.86 -0.48 -19.78
CA ASP A 191 2.63 0.95 -19.96
C ASP A 191 3.38 1.76 -18.87
N GLY A 192 3.33 1.30 -17.62
CA GLY A 192 4.10 1.92 -16.53
C GLY A 192 5.61 1.85 -16.75
N LEU A 193 6.12 0.75 -17.30
CA LEU A 193 7.52 0.64 -17.68
C LEU A 193 7.90 1.57 -18.84
N GLU A 194 7.01 1.74 -19.82
CA GLU A 194 7.21 2.68 -20.93
C GLU A 194 7.30 4.12 -20.42
N ASP A 195 6.41 4.53 -19.53
CA ASP A 195 6.45 5.84 -18.88
C ASP A 195 7.74 6.05 -18.07
N GLN A 196 8.14 5.03 -17.31
CA GLN A 196 9.39 5.06 -16.53
C GLN A 196 10.64 5.19 -17.42
N LEU A 197 10.69 4.45 -18.53
CA LEU A 197 11.79 4.53 -19.49
C LEU A 197 11.78 5.87 -20.22
N LEU A 198 10.61 6.39 -20.60
CA LEU A 198 10.47 7.69 -21.22
C LEU A 198 11.00 8.79 -20.27
N ALA A 199 10.61 8.76 -18.99
CA ALA A 199 11.11 9.69 -17.99
C ALA A 199 12.65 9.62 -17.86
N ALA A 200 13.22 8.40 -17.81
CA ALA A 200 14.66 8.21 -17.73
C ALA A 200 15.42 8.68 -18.99
N VAL A 201 14.86 8.49 -20.18
CA VAL A 201 15.47 8.97 -21.44
C VAL A 201 15.40 10.49 -21.51
N VAL A 202 14.27 11.09 -21.13
CA VAL A 202 14.12 12.56 -21.12
C VAL A 202 15.10 13.22 -20.17
N SER A 203 15.30 12.66 -18.97
CA SER A 203 16.25 13.21 -17.99
C SER A 203 17.70 13.18 -18.49
N MET A 204 18.06 12.16 -19.28
CA MET A 204 19.40 12.04 -19.86
C MET A 204 19.60 12.90 -21.13
N GLU A 205 18.62 12.92 -22.03
CA GLU A 205 18.73 13.57 -23.35
C GLU A 205 18.38 15.07 -23.30
N ARG A 206 17.48 15.48 -22.39
CA ARG A 206 16.94 16.84 -22.30
C ARG A 206 16.80 17.31 -20.85
N PRO A 207 17.91 17.47 -20.11
CA PRO A 207 17.88 17.97 -18.73
C PRO A 207 17.29 19.39 -18.62
N ASP A 208 17.35 20.18 -19.71
CA ASP A 208 16.74 21.51 -19.81
C ASP A 208 15.20 21.50 -19.65
N LEU A 209 14.54 20.41 -20.04
CA LEU A 209 13.08 20.27 -19.88
C LEU A 209 12.69 19.92 -18.43
N GLU A 210 13.58 19.29 -17.66
CA GLU A 210 13.34 19.03 -16.24
C GLU A 210 13.47 20.31 -15.41
N GLU A 211 14.45 21.17 -15.72
CA GLU A 211 14.59 22.48 -15.06
C GLU A 211 13.35 23.38 -15.27
N LEU A 212 12.72 23.30 -16.46
CA LEU A 212 11.50 24.04 -16.76
C LEU A 212 10.26 23.52 -16.02
N LYS A 213 10.21 22.23 -15.65
CA LYS A 213 9.14 21.65 -14.82
C LYS A 213 9.22 22.14 -13.37
N VAL A 214 10.41 22.39 -12.84
CA VAL A 214 10.63 22.90 -11.47
C VAL A 214 10.41 24.41 -11.38
N GLY A 215 10.56 25.14 -12.50
CA GLY A 215 10.45 26.60 -12.57
C GLY A 215 9.05 27.19 -12.73
N HIS A 216 8.00 26.37 -12.85
CA HIS A 216 6.60 26.83 -12.86
C HIS A 216 5.82 26.13 -11.75
N SER A 217 5.96 26.64 -10.53
CA SER A 217 5.07 26.41 -9.40
C SER A 217 4.85 27.74 -8.68
#